data_AF-A0A2N2Y1C7-F1
#
_entry.id   AF-A0A2N2Y1C7-F1
#
_cell.length_a   1.000
_cell.length_b   1.000
_cell.length_c   1.000
_cell.angle_alpha   90.00
_cell.angle_beta   90.00
_cell.angle_gamma   90.00
#
_symmetry.space_group_name_H-M   'P 1'
#
loop_
_entity.id
_entity.type
_entity.pdbx_description
1 polymer ?
#
loop_
_entity_poly.entity_id
_entity_poly.type
_entity_poly.pdbx_seq_one_letter_code
_entity_poly.pdbx_strand_id
1 'polypeptide(L)'
;MKTNNRVFLFIAGLILFSSCVQPVSHDKEVTYFITIATEMNNTTSIVNDFWHEAFEATKTAQQNQDMKLDSSYINTLNKSYQISTLALSNSIEKLSTVEEIDPSINLKERTLTHLKDIKRLQESALPVVIKLLGTGLGNLTDKERESFEEFKIKGGELQATSDELKKLAFDFQDQHKITGEELAKYGL
;
A
#
# COMPACT_ATOMS: atom_id res chain seq x y z
N MET A 1 29.32 19.40 56.05
CA MET A 1 28.72 19.26 54.71
C MET A 1 29.40 18.11 53.97
N LYS A 2 28.87 16.89 53.99
CA LYS A 2 29.48 15.71 53.32
C LYS A 2 28.42 14.67 52.87
N THR A 3 27.24 15.13 52.45
CA THR A 3 26.11 14.25 52.10
C THR A 3 25.60 14.40 50.67
N ASN A 4 26.06 15.42 49.92
CA ASN A 4 25.49 15.74 48.60
C ASN A 4 26.11 14.95 47.43
N ASN A 5 27.29 14.33 47.59
CA ASN A 5 27.95 13.58 46.50
C ASN A 5 27.42 12.15 46.30
N ARG A 6 26.79 11.53 47.31
CA ARG A 6 26.32 10.14 47.20
C ARG A 6 24.99 10.03 46.47
N VAL A 7 24.12 11.04 46.60
CA VAL A 7 22.82 11.09 45.89
C VAL A 7 23.03 11.35 44.40
N PHE A 8 23.97 12.23 44.05
CA PHE A 8 24.28 12.55 42.65
C PHE A 8 24.84 11.34 41.88
N LEU A 9 25.69 10.54 42.51
CA LEU A 9 26.22 9.29 41.92
C LEU A 9 25.15 8.20 41.78
N PHE A 10 24.18 8.14 42.69
CA PHE A 10 23.07 7.18 42.63
C PHE A 10 22.09 7.50 41.48
N ILE A 11 21.79 8.79 41.28
CA ILE A 11 20.93 9.25 40.17
C ILE A 11 21.67 9.14 38.83
N ALA A 12 22.96 9.46 38.77
CA ALA A 12 23.76 9.27 37.56
C ALA A 12 23.90 7.78 37.16
N GLY A 13 23.94 6.88 38.15
CA GLY A 13 23.89 5.43 37.89
C GLY A 13 22.55 4.96 37.35
N LEU A 14 21.43 5.49 37.86
CA LEU A 14 20.06 5.14 37.40
C LEU A 14 19.76 5.63 35.97
N ILE A 15 20.36 6.72 35.51
CA ILE A 15 20.18 7.25 34.15
C ILE A 15 20.98 6.42 33.11
N LEU A 16 22.01 5.68 33.53
CA LEU A 16 22.76 4.79 32.62
C LEU A 16 22.09 3.43 32.42
N PHE A 17 21.08 3.07 33.22
CA PHE A 17 20.31 1.82 33.06
C PHE A 17 18.99 1.98 32.28
N SER A 18 18.60 3.20 31.90
CA SER A 18 17.31 3.49 31.25
C SER A 18 17.35 3.57 29.72
N SER A 19 18.47 3.23 29.07
CA SER A 19 18.56 3.17 27.60
C SER A 19 19.20 1.88 27.09
N CYS A 20 18.96 0.76 27.77
CA CYS A 20 18.95 -0.53 27.08
C CYS A 20 17.68 -0.56 26.21
N VAL A 21 17.73 0.09 25.04
CA VAL A 21 16.85 -0.29 23.93
C VAL A 21 17.20 -1.75 23.67
N GLN A 22 16.34 -2.65 24.14
CA GLN A 22 16.51 -4.06 23.93
C GLN A 22 16.56 -4.25 22.40
N PRO A 23 17.64 -4.79 21.83
CA PRO A 23 17.73 -4.95 20.39
C PRO A 23 16.51 -5.76 19.93
N VAL A 24 15.88 -5.31 18.84
CA VAL A 24 14.77 -6.05 18.24
C VAL A 24 15.28 -7.46 17.93
N SER A 25 14.52 -8.48 18.31
CA SER A 25 14.87 -9.86 18.02
C SER A 25 14.69 -10.15 16.54
N HIS A 26 15.57 -10.97 15.95
CA HIS A 26 15.47 -11.42 14.56
C HIS A 26 14.06 -11.95 14.21
N ASP A 27 13.44 -12.74 15.09
CA ASP A 27 12.07 -13.25 14.89
C ASP A 27 11.02 -12.13 14.71
N LYS A 28 11.22 -10.99 15.37
CA LYS A 28 10.34 -9.81 15.21
C LYS A 28 10.58 -9.12 13.88
N GLU A 29 11.83 -9.02 13.43
CA GLU A 29 12.20 -8.47 12.13
C GLU A 29 11.62 -9.32 10.99
N VAL A 30 11.76 -10.64 11.10
CA VAL A 30 11.18 -11.63 10.18
C VAL A 30 9.65 -11.51 10.16
N THR A 31 9.00 -11.49 11.32
CA THR A 31 7.53 -11.37 11.41
C THR A 31 7.03 -10.04 10.83
N TYR A 32 7.73 -8.94 11.11
CA TYR A 32 7.45 -7.62 10.56
C TYR A 32 7.50 -7.65 9.03
N PHE A 33 8.63 -8.11 8.48
CA PHE A 33 8.85 -8.15 7.04
C PHE A 33 7.81 -9.02 6.33
N ILE A 34 7.58 -10.24 6.83
CA ILE A 34 6.61 -11.18 6.25
C ILE A 34 5.21 -10.57 6.28
N THR A 35 4.83 -9.91 7.37
CA THR A 35 3.51 -9.27 7.46
C THR A 35 3.36 -8.20 6.39
N ILE A 36 4.35 -7.33 6.23
CA ILE A 36 4.32 -6.28 5.20
C ILE A 36 4.30 -6.87 3.80
N ALA A 37 5.23 -7.78 3.49
CA ALA A 37 5.36 -8.39 2.18
C ALA A 37 4.11 -9.18 1.78
N THR A 38 3.50 -9.91 2.73
CA THR A 38 2.25 -10.65 2.51
C THR A 38 1.11 -9.70 2.18
N GLU A 39 0.93 -8.63 2.96
CA GLU A 39 -0.17 -7.67 2.73
C GLU A 39 0.04 -6.86 1.44
N MET A 40 1.27 -6.51 1.10
CA MET A 40 1.60 -5.93 -0.20
C MET A 40 1.28 -6.90 -1.34
N ASN A 41 1.65 -8.18 -1.24
CA ASN A 41 1.40 -9.16 -2.30
C ASN A 41 -0.10 -9.42 -2.49
N ASN A 42 -0.83 -9.62 -1.37
CA ASN A 42 -2.29 -9.83 -1.36
C ASN A 42 -3.04 -8.68 -2.04
N THR A 43 -2.61 -7.44 -1.81
CA THR A 43 -3.23 -6.27 -2.42
C THR A 43 -2.79 -6.06 -3.86
N THR A 44 -1.52 -6.33 -4.19
CA THR A 44 -0.96 -6.10 -5.53
C THR A 44 -1.72 -6.83 -6.63
N SER A 45 -1.98 -8.14 -6.48
CA SER A 45 -2.70 -8.90 -7.52
C SER A 45 -4.11 -8.36 -7.72
N ILE A 46 -4.87 -8.18 -6.64
CA ILE A 46 -6.28 -7.76 -6.69
C ILE A 46 -6.39 -6.34 -7.26
N VAL A 47 -5.48 -5.44 -6.87
CA VAL A 47 -5.44 -4.07 -7.37
C VAL A 47 -5.04 -4.05 -8.84
N ASN A 48 -4.02 -4.81 -9.24
CA ASN A 48 -3.58 -4.88 -10.64
C ASN A 48 -4.67 -5.46 -11.55
N ASP A 49 -5.37 -6.50 -11.11
CA ASP A 49 -6.47 -7.11 -11.86
C ASP A 49 -7.58 -6.08 -12.08
N PHE A 50 -7.97 -5.37 -11.02
CA PHE A 50 -8.93 -4.27 -11.11
C PHE A 50 -8.47 -3.19 -12.11
N TRP A 51 -7.21 -2.74 -12.02
CA TRP A 51 -6.68 -1.70 -12.92
C TRP A 51 -6.64 -2.17 -14.36
N HIS A 52 -6.22 -3.41 -14.60
CA HIS A 52 -6.21 -4.02 -15.91
C HIS A 52 -7.63 -4.04 -16.53
N GLU A 53 -8.62 -4.51 -15.77
CA GLU A 53 -10.02 -4.50 -16.21
C GLU A 53 -10.50 -3.07 -16.55
N ALA A 54 -10.17 -2.09 -15.71
CA ALA A 54 -10.51 -0.69 -15.94
C ALA A 54 -9.81 -0.14 -17.21
N PHE A 55 -8.54 -0.47 -17.44
CA PHE A 55 -7.82 -0.04 -18.64
C PHE A 55 -8.41 -0.66 -19.91
N GLU A 56 -8.69 -1.96 -19.94
CA GLU A 56 -9.31 -2.60 -21.11
C GLU A 56 -10.74 -2.06 -21.36
N ALA A 57 -11.48 -1.75 -20.30
CA ALA A 57 -12.78 -1.09 -20.39
C ALA A 57 -12.67 0.27 -21.10
N THR A 58 -11.67 1.06 -20.73
CA THR A 58 -11.44 2.39 -21.30
C THR A 58 -10.97 2.33 -22.74
N LYS A 59 -10.08 1.39 -23.07
CA LYS A 59 -9.63 1.14 -24.44
C LYS A 59 -10.79 0.73 -25.35
N THR A 60 -11.65 -0.17 -24.89
CA THR A 60 -12.86 -0.60 -25.62
C THR A 60 -13.79 0.59 -25.88
N ALA A 61 -14.02 1.42 -24.87
CA ALA A 61 -14.86 2.60 -25.00
C ALA A 61 -14.22 3.71 -25.85
N GLN A 62 -12.90 3.77 -25.97
CA GLN A 62 -12.20 4.72 -26.85
C GLN A 62 -12.26 4.32 -28.33
N GLN A 63 -12.25 3.01 -28.63
CA GLN A 63 -12.32 2.49 -29.99
C GLN A 63 -13.65 2.78 -30.68
N ASN A 64 -14.72 2.96 -29.90
CA ASN A 64 -16.02 3.42 -30.37
C ASN A 64 -16.57 4.44 -29.37
N GLN A 65 -16.41 5.73 -29.65
CA GLN A 65 -16.81 6.81 -28.73
C GLN A 65 -18.30 6.74 -28.33
N ASP A 66 -19.16 6.19 -29.19
CA ASP A 66 -20.59 6.00 -28.93
C ASP A 66 -20.93 4.64 -28.27
N MET A 67 -19.95 3.74 -28.17
CA MET A 67 -20.15 2.41 -27.59
C MET A 67 -20.16 2.50 -26.07
N LYS A 68 -21.32 2.17 -25.52
CA LYS A 68 -21.51 1.95 -24.09
C LYS A 68 -21.02 0.55 -23.76
N LEU A 69 -20.33 0.39 -22.64
CA LEU A 69 -20.03 -0.94 -22.14
C LEU A 69 -21.34 -1.66 -21.76
N ASP A 70 -21.38 -2.96 -22.02
CA ASP A 70 -22.52 -3.78 -21.62
C ASP A 70 -22.69 -3.80 -20.09
N SER A 71 -23.94 -3.90 -19.65
CA SER A 71 -24.31 -3.93 -18.23
C SER A 71 -23.61 -5.05 -17.44
N SER A 72 -23.36 -6.21 -18.06
CA SER A 72 -22.61 -7.30 -17.44
C SER A 72 -21.16 -6.91 -17.17
N TYR A 73 -20.53 -6.17 -18.09
CA TYR A 73 -19.14 -5.72 -17.94
C TYR A 73 -19.01 -4.66 -16.85
N ILE A 74 -19.96 -3.71 -16.81
CA ILE A 74 -20.07 -2.73 -15.73
C ILE A 74 -20.29 -3.40 -14.37
N ASN A 75 -21.09 -4.47 -14.32
CA ASN A 75 -21.30 -5.24 -13.10
C ASN A 75 -20.03 -5.97 -12.64
N THR A 76 -19.24 -6.51 -13.57
CA THR A 76 -17.93 -7.11 -13.25
C THR A 76 -16.98 -6.06 -12.65
N LEU A 77 -16.81 -4.91 -13.32
CA LEU A 77 -15.96 -3.81 -12.82
C LEU A 77 -16.39 -3.34 -11.43
N ASN A 78 -17.69 -3.22 -11.17
CA ASN A 78 -18.21 -2.85 -9.84
C ASN A 78 -17.88 -3.90 -8.78
N LYS A 79 -17.99 -5.19 -9.10
CA LYS A 79 -17.62 -6.27 -8.18
C LYS A 79 -16.12 -6.26 -7.91
N SER A 80 -15.29 -6.14 -8.94
CA SER A 80 -13.84 -6.05 -8.82
C SER A 80 -13.42 -4.84 -7.97
N TYR A 81 -14.06 -3.68 -8.17
CA TYR A 81 -13.86 -2.49 -7.34
C TYR A 81 -14.22 -2.72 -5.85
N GLN A 82 -15.35 -3.36 -5.58
CA GLN A 82 -15.75 -3.68 -4.20
C GLN A 82 -14.76 -4.63 -3.53
N ILE A 83 -14.31 -5.66 -4.26
CA ILE A 83 -13.33 -6.64 -3.79
C ILE A 83 -11.99 -5.95 -3.51
N SER A 84 -11.48 -5.12 -4.43
CA SER A 84 -10.20 -4.42 -4.26
C SER A 84 -10.23 -3.44 -3.09
N THR A 85 -11.31 -2.68 -2.95
CA THR A 85 -11.47 -1.69 -1.88
C THR A 85 -11.55 -2.36 -0.50
N LEU A 86 -12.22 -3.51 -0.42
CA LEU A 86 -12.28 -4.31 0.80
C LEU A 86 -10.90 -4.90 1.15
N ALA A 87 -10.20 -5.47 0.16
CA ALA A 87 -8.86 -6.00 0.35
C ALA A 87 -7.88 -4.93 0.85
N LEU A 88 -7.87 -3.74 0.23
CA LEU A 88 -7.09 -2.60 0.68
C LEU A 88 -7.42 -2.19 2.11
N SER A 89 -8.71 -2.14 2.46
CA SER A 89 -9.14 -1.77 3.81
C SER A 89 -8.62 -2.75 4.86
N ASN A 90 -8.73 -4.06 4.60
CA ASN A 90 -8.26 -5.10 5.50
C ASN A 90 -6.73 -5.05 5.68
N SER A 91 -5.99 -4.88 4.59
CA SER A 91 -4.52 -4.78 4.66
C SER A 91 -4.06 -3.49 5.36
N ILE A 92 -4.73 -2.35 5.13
CA ILE A 92 -4.45 -1.10 5.87
C ILE A 92 -4.70 -1.28 7.36
N GLU A 93 -5.82 -1.88 7.74
CA GLU A 93 -6.15 -2.14 9.15
C GLU A 93 -5.10 -3.04 9.80
N LYS A 94 -4.77 -4.17 9.16
CA LYS A 94 -3.77 -5.11 9.65
C LYS A 94 -2.40 -4.45 9.83
N LEU A 95 -1.91 -3.77 8.80
CA LEU A 95 -0.62 -3.08 8.85
C LEU A 95 -0.59 -1.93 9.86
N SER A 96 -1.72 -1.27 10.13
CA SER A 96 -1.78 -0.18 11.12
C SER A 96 -1.40 -0.64 12.54
N THR A 97 -1.65 -1.92 12.83
CA THR A 97 -1.37 -2.55 14.14
C THR A 97 0.04 -3.12 14.28
N VAL A 98 0.79 -3.23 13.18
CA VAL A 98 2.18 -3.74 13.18
C VAL A 98 3.10 -2.72 13.84
N GLU A 99 4.01 -3.15 14.71
CA GLU A 99 5.03 -2.27 15.31
C GLU A 99 6.08 -1.90 14.26
N GLU A 100 6.51 -0.63 14.22
CA GLU A 100 7.62 -0.22 13.33
C GLU A 100 8.95 -0.74 13.90
N ILE A 101 9.70 -1.48 13.08
CA ILE A 101 10.96 -2.11 13.50
C ILE A 101 12.19 -1.30 13.08
N ASP A 102 12.17 -0.68 11.89
CA ASP A 102 13.27 0.18 11.42
C ASP A 102 12.73 1.53 10.95
N PRO A 103 12.77 2.56 11.80
CA PRO A 103 12.34 3.92 11.44
C PRO A 103 13.17 4.56 10.32
N SER A 104 14.38 4.06 10.03
CA SER A 104 15.24 4.60 8.98
C SER A 104 14.79 4.15 7.59
N ILE A 105 14.36 2.90 7.45
CA ILE A 105 13.76 2.36 6.22
C ILE A 105 12.28 2.76 6.15
N ASN A 106 11.59 2.77 7.30
CA ASN A 106 10.19 3.18 7.44
C ASN A 106 9.25 2.41 6.50
N LEU A 107 9.49 1.10 6.37
CA LEU A 107 8.84 0.26 5.37
C LEU A 107 7.32 0.16 5.59
N LYS A 108 6.88 -0.01 6.85
CA LYS A 108 5.46 -0.05 7.21
C LYS A 108 4.76 1.26 6.86
N GLU A 109 5.25 2.42 7.30
CA GLU A 109 4.55 3.69 7.05
C GLU A 109 4.47 3.97 5.54
N ARG A 110 5.56 3.77 4.80
CA ARG A 110 5.55 3.98 3.33
C ARG A 110 4.57 3.03 2.64
N THR A 111 4.52 1.77 3.07
CA THR A 111 3.52 0.80 2.56
C THR A 111 2.10 1.25 2.90
N LEU A 112 1.85 1.66 4.15
CA LEU A 112 0.54 2.15 4.58
C LEU A 112 0.10 3.38 3.78
N THR A 113 0.98 4.35 3.56
CA THR A 113 0.71 5.53 2.74
C THR A 113 0.32 5.12 1.33
N HIS A 114 1.11 4.25 0.69
CA HIS A 114 0.83 3.78 -0.65
C HIS A 114 -0.52 3.06 -0.77
N LEU A 115 -0.84 2.15 0.15
CA LEU A 115 -2.14 1.46 0.15
C LEU A 115 -3.30 2.43 0.37
N LYS A 116 -3.14 3.42 1.26
CA LYS A 116 -4.14 4.48 1.48
C LYS A 116 -4.34 5.35 0.24
N ASP A 117 -3.26 5.67 -0.47
CA ASP A 117 -3.33 6.49 -1.69
C ASP A 117 -3.98 5.74 -2.84
N ILE A 118 -3.66 4.45 -3.04
CA ILE A 118 -4.39 3.57 -3.96
C ILE A 118 -5.88 3.58 -3.59
N LYS A 119 -6.21 3.28 -2.33
CA LYS A 119 -7.60 3.21 -1.88
C LYS A 119 -8.33 4.52 -2.14
N ARG A 120 -7.74 5.66 -1.80
CA ARG A 120 -8.32 6.99 -2.03
C ARG A 120 -8.53 7.27 -3.52
N LEU A 121 -7.57 6.92 -4.38
CA LEU A 121 -7.74 7.06 -5.82
C LEU A 121 -8.88 6.18 -6.32
N GLN A 122 -8.94 4.94 -5.87
CA GLN A 122 -10.01 4.02 -6.21
C GLN A 122 -11.39 4.57 -5.79
N GLU A 123 -11.53 5.00 -4.53
CA GLU A 123 -12.80 5.51 -3.99
C GLU A 123 -13.27 6.81 -4.64
N SER A 124 -12.35 7.69 -5.01
CA SER A 124 -12.69 9.02 -5.54
C SER A 124 -12.94 9.06 -7.04
N ALA A 125 -12.19 8.30 -7.83
CA ALA A 125 -12.21 8.41 -9.29
C ALA A 125 -13.02 7.30 -9.97
N LEU A 126 -12.99 6.07 -9.45
CA LEU A 126 -13.53 4.91 -10.18
C LEU A 126 -15.04 4.85 -10.30
N PRO A 127 -15.84 5.22 -9.29
CA PRO A 127 -17.30 5.25 -9.46
C PRO A 127 -17.71 6.20 -10.59
N VAL A 128 -16.96 7.29 -10.77
CA VAL A 128 -17.14 8.23 -11.88
C VAL A 128 -16.74 7.57 -13.19
N VAL A 129 -15.54 6.99 -13.29
CA VAL A 129 -15.07 6.30 -14.50
C VAL A 129 -16.03 5.19 -14.94
N ILE A 130 -16.48 4.34 -14.02
CA ILE A 130 -17.44 3.26 -14.30
C ILE A 130 -18.76 3.83 -14.85
N LYS A 131 -19.27 4.91 -14.25
CA LYS A 131 -20.48 5.59 -14.73
C LYS A 131 -20.28 6.14 -16.15
N LEU A 132 -19.15 6.79 -16.41
CA LEU A 132 -18.81 7.39 -17.70
C LEU A 132 -18.68 6.33 -18.81
N LEU A 133 -18.07 5.19 -18.50
CA LEU A 133 -17.96 4.06 -19.43
C LEU A 133 -19.33 3.42 -19.77
N GLY A 134 -20.29 3.47 -18.84
CA GLY A 134 -21.67 3.05 -19.10
C GLY A 134 -22.47 4.02 -19.97
N THR A 135 -22.07 5.29 -20.06
CA THR A 135 -22.74 6.32 -20.87
C THR A 135 -22.10 6.55 -22.25
N GLY A 136 -20.86 6.09 -22.45
CA GLY A 136 -20.09 6.25 -23.68
C GLY A 136 -19.17 7.48 -23.62
N LEU A 137 -17.90 7.33 -24.08
CA LEU A 137 -16.86 8.36 -23.95
C LEU A 137 -17.00 9.54 -24.92
N GLY A 138 -17.82 9.42 -25.96
CA GLY A 138 -18.10 10.48 -26.94
C GLY A 138 -18.96 11.63 -26.39
N ASN A 139 -19.63 11.40 -25.26
CA ASN A 139 -20.52 12.38 -24.62
C ASN A 139 -19.90 13.05 -23.39
N LEU A 140 -18.59 12.87 -23.16
CA LEU A 140 -17.92 13.47 -22.01
C LEU A 140 -17.78 14.98 -22.16
N THR A 141 -18.08 15.69 -21.08
CA THR A 141 -17.67 17.07 -20.90
C THR A 141 -16.15 17.16 -20.76
N ASP A 142 -15.56 18.33 -21.04
CA ASP A 142 -14.12 18.55 -20.89
C ASP A 142 -13.64 18.24 -19.46
N LYS A 143 -14.46 18.58 -18.45
CA LYS A 143 -14.19 18.27 -17.04
C LYS A 143 -14.13 16.77 -16.75
N GLU A 144 -15.02 15.98 -17.36
CA GLU A 144 -15.02 14.51 -17.20
C GLU A 144 -13.82 13.88 -17.90
N ARG A 145 -13.42 14.42 -19.05
CA ARG A 145 -12.20 14.01 -19.77
C ARG A 145 -10.93 14.33 -18.97
N GLU A 146 -10.84 15.52 -18.40
CA GLU A 146 -9.74 15.91 -17.50
C GLU A 146 -9.66 14.99 -16.28
N SER A 147 -10.80 14.70 -15.64
CA SER A 147 -10.86 13.79 -14.49
C SER A 147 -10.38 12.38 -14.85
N PHE A 148 -10.70 11.91 -16.05
CA PHE A 148 -10.26 10.62 -16.57
C PHE A 148 -8.74 10.57 -16.85
N GLU A 149 -8.17 11.62 -17.43
CA GLU A 149 -6.73 11.69 -17.66
C GLU A 149 -5.93 11.86 -16.36
N GLU A 150 -6.42 12.66 -15.40
CA GLU A 150 -5.82 12.74 -14.06
C GLU A 150 -5.76 11.38 -13.36
N PHE A 151 -6.83 10.59 -13.50
CA PHE A 151 -6.89 9.24 -12.97
C PHE A 151 -5.80 8.34 -13.56
N LYS A 152 -5.60 8.39 -14.89
CA LYS A 152 -4.54 7.63 -15.57
C LYS A 152 -3.14 8.04 -15.09
N ILE A 153 -2.90 9.35 -14.94
CA ILE A 153 -1.62 9.89 -14.46
C ILE A 153 -1.33 9.40 -13.04
N LYS A 154 -2.29 9.59 -12.11
CA LYS A 154 -2.15 9.17 -10.71
C LYS A 154 -1.98 7.66 -10.57
N GLY A 155 -2.67 6.88 -11.42
CA GLY A 155 -2.47 5.42 -11.47
C GLY A 155 -1.04 5.04 -11.86
N GLY A 156 -0.45 5.72 -12.84
CA GLY A 156 0.95 5.53 -13.23
C GLY A 156 1.95 5.91 -12.13
N GLU A 157 1.71 7.01 -11.40
CA GLU A 157 2.53 7.43 -10.26
C GLU A 157 2.50 6.39 -9.13
N LEU A 158 1.32 5.83 -8.83
CA LEU A 158 1.19 4.77 -7.82
C LEU A 158 1.93 3.50 -8.25
N GLN A 159 1.93 3.16 -9.54
CA GLN A 159 2.70 2.02 -10.04
C GLN A 159 4.21 2.21 -9.81
N ALA A 160 4.74 3.41 -10.05
CA ALA A 160 6.13 3.73 -9.79
C ALA A 160 6.48 3.59 -8.29
N THR A 161 5.63 4.12 -7.39
CA THR A 161 5.77 3.96 -5.94
C THR A 161 5.76 2.49 -5.51
N SER A 162 4.97 1.63 -6.17
CA SER A 162 4.96 0.19 -5.90
C SER A 162 6.31 -0.45 -6.14
N ASP A 163 6.99 -0.10 -7.25
CA ASP A 163 8.32 -0.64 -7.56
C ASP A 163 9.41 -0.11 -6.62
N GLU A 164 9.30 1.15 -6.19
CA GLU A 164 10.17 1.71 -5.14
C GLU A 164 9.99 0.97 -3.80
N LEU A 165 8.76 0.64 -3.42
CA LEU A 165 8.48 -0.12 -2.21
C LEU A 165 9.03 -1.55 -2.26
N LYS A 166 8.96 -2.22 -3.42
CA LYS A 166 9.60 -3.53 -3.59
C LYS A 166 11.11 -3.45 -3.34
N LYS A 167 11.75 -2.40 -3.86
CA LYS A 167 13.18 -2.17 -3.61
C LYS A 167 13.46 -1.94 -2.13
N LEU A 168 12.67 -1.11 -1.45
CA LEU A 168 12.80 -0.88 -0.01
C LEU A 168 12.58 -2.15 0.81
N ALA A 169 11.66 -3.02 0.39
CA ALA A 169 11.46 -4.32 1.02
C ALA A 169 12.72 -5.20 0.87
N PHE A 170 13.35 -5.23 -0.31
CA PHE A 170 14.62 -5.95 -0.49
C PHE A 170 15.75 -5.35 0.36
N ASP A 171 15.87 -4.02 0.42
CA ASP A 171 16.87 -3.36 1.26
C ASP A 171 16.68 -3.72 2.75
N PHE A 172 15.43 -3.79 3.23
CA PHE A 172 15.11 -4.27 4.58
C PHE A 172 15.50 -5.74 4.76
N GLN A 173 15.12 -6.61 3.83
CA GLN A 173 15.43 -8.03 3.88
C GLN A 173 16.94 -8.28 3.99
N ASP A 174 17.74 -7.59 3.18
CA ASP A 174 19.19 -7.70 3.16
C ASP A 174 19.83 -7.15 4.45
N GLN A 175 19.40 -5.98 4.91
CA GLN A 175 19.92 -5.36 6.12
C GLN A 175 19.68 -6.23 7.37
N HIS A 176 18.48 -6.82 7.47
CA HIS A 176 18.07 -7.68 8.58
C HIS A 176 18.40 -9.16 8.35
N LYS A 177 19.09 -9.50 7.24
CA LYS A 177 19.56 -10.85 6.92
C LYS A 177 18.44 -11.90 6.94
N ILE A 178 17.26 -11.52 6.48
CA ILE A 178 16.11 -12.42 6.39
C ILE A 178 16.31 -13.34 5.19
N THR A 179 16.33 -14.64 5.45
CA THR A 179 16.71 -15.66 4.48
C THR A 179 15.51 -16.12 3.64
N GLY A 180 15.78 -16.59 2.41
CA GLY A 180 14.73 -17.19 1.57
C GLY A 180 14.06 -18.43 2.21
N GLU A 181 14.77 -19.17 3.07
CA GLU A 181 14.18 -20.30 3.82
C GLU A 181 13.13 -19.85 4.85
N GLU A 182 13.30 -18.66 5.44
CA GLU A 182 12.32 -18.07 6.34
C GLU A 182 11.09 -17.59 5.57
N LEU A 183 11.28 -17.03 4.38
CA LEU A 183 10.21 -16.51 3.51
C LEU A 183 9.38 -17.63 2.87
N ALA A 184 10.03 -18.71 2.42
CA ALA A 184 9.38 -19.83 1.74
C ALA A 184 8.27 -20.48 2.58
N LYS A 185 8.36 -20.41 3.91
CA LYS A 185 7.33 -20.90 4.85
C LYS A 185 5.99 -20.18 4.70
N TYR A 186 5.99 -19.00 4.09
CA TYR A 186 4.84 -18.12 3.91
C TYR A 186 4.46 -17.94 2.43
N GLY A 187 5.10 -18.68 1.52
CA GLY A 187 4.86 -18.55 0.07
C GLY A 187 5.41 -17.27 -0.55
N LEU A 188 6.45 -16.70 0.07
CA LEU A 188 7.19 -15.52 -0.37
C LEU A 188 8.57 -15.92 -0.91
#